data_AF-A0A937S4I9-F1
#
_entry.id   AF-A0A937S4I9-F1
#
_cell.length_a   1.000
_cell.length_b   1.000
_cell.length_c   1.000
_cell.angle_alpha   90.00
_cell.angle_beta   90.00
_cell.angle_gamma   90.00
#
_symmetry.space_group_name_H-M   'P 1'
#
loop_
_entity.id
_entity.type
_entity.pdbx_description
1 polymer ?
#
loop_
_entity_poly.entity_id
_entity_poly.type
_entity_poly.pdbx_seq_one_letter_code
_entity_poly.pdbx_strand_id
1 'polypeptide(L)'
;MKRILVLSQEELLLQTLTELIQETVAEGSAHYSILIEEVYAEFMRELMIQTADAGDILAKPESLLSQASYTVERLVQERLGEVKFSLRRYKETICDALRTSAKELWILQRELKDARRRGEISSERPINRGEQIPFQILEIGLLNSEVQGLIALPARHRCYLDFSQIAESCPVQGNWFPFELIVKEPTIGDLVFVVGQDGSVNIHTENFPVETLDRTRNILKYLSERLYTRDTDDDSYGLSSEPFTH
;
A
#
# COMPACT_ATOMS: atom_id res chain seq x y z
N MET A 1 -3.43 13.56 -19.36
CA MET A 1 -3.49 13.64 -17.89
C MET A 1 -2.10 13.29 -17.37
N LYS A 2 -1.56 14.02 -16.38
CA LYS A 2 -0.19 13.79 -15.85
C LYS A 2 -0.18 12.48 -15.05
N ARG A 3 0.88 11.67 -15.17
CA ARG A 3 1.06 10.47 -14.32
C ARG A 3 1.06 10.88 -12.85
N ILE A 4 0.40 10.11 -12.01
CA ILE A 4 0.29 10.38 -10.57
C ILE A 4 1.23 9.43 -9.83
N LEU A 5 2.21 9.98 -9.11
CA LEU A 5 3.07 9.18 -8.23
C LEU A 5 2.25 8.63 -7.07
N VAL A 6 2.36 7.33 -6.84
CA VAL A 6 1.78 6.65 -5.70
C VAL A 6 2.88 5.96 -4.91
N LEU A 7 2.82 6.14 -3.59
CA LEU A 7 3.68 5.48 -2.63
C LEU A 7 2.84 4.49 -1.83
N SER A 8 3.44 3.35 -1.49
CA SER A 8 2.90 2.50 -0.43
C SER A 8 2.84 3.29 0.88
N GLN A 9 1.93 2.89 1.79
CA GLN A 9 1.80 3.52 3.10
C GLN A 9 3.12 3.56 3.87
N GLU A 10 3.90 2.46 3.82
CA GLU A 10 5.25 2.40 4.40
C GLU A 10 6.18 3.48 3.84
N GLU A 11 6.26 3.62 2.52
CA GLU A 11 7.15 4.58 1.87
C GLU A 11 6.72 6.03 2.13
N LEU A 12 5.41 6.30 2.17
CA LEU A 12 4.87 7.62 2.53
C LEU A 12 5.26 7.99 3.97
N LEU A 13 5.01 7.10 4.93
CA LEU A 13 5.35 7.33 6.34
C LEU A 13 6.86 7.49 6.54
N LEU A 14 7.68 6.69 5.85
CA LEU A 14 9.13 6.82 5.87
C LEU A 14 9.57 8.19 5.34
N GLN A 15 9.05 8.61 4.19
CA GLN A 15 9.38 9.90 3.59
C GLN A 15 9.00 11.04 4.54
N THR A 16 7.74 11.09 5.00
CA THR A 16 7.26 12.14 5.92
C THR A 16 8.07 12.19 7.21
N LEU A 17 8.36 11.03 7.82
CA LEU A 17 9.15 10.98 9.04
C LEU A 17 10.58 11.53 8.82
N THR A 18 11.20 11.20 7.69
CA THR A 18 12.56 11.66 7.37
C THR A 18 12.62 13.15 7.05
N GLU A 19 11.61 13.70 6.36
CA GLU A 19 11.47 15.13 6.10
C GLU A 19 11.32 15.92 7.41
N LEU A 20 10.41 15.50 8.29
CA LEU A 20 10.21 16.14 9.60
C LEU A 20 11.49 16.13 10.46
N ILE A 21 12.25 15.04 10.42
CA ILE A 21 13.54 14.93 11.13
C ILE A 21 14.56 15.90 10.53
N GLN A 22 14.66 15.97 9.20
CA GLN A 22 15.58 16.88 8.52
C GLN A 22 15.25 18.35 8.84
N GLU A 23 13.98 18.73 8.80
CA GLU A 23 13.52 20.07 9.19
C GLU A 23 13.85 20.38 10.66
N THR A 24 13.58 19.44 11.56
CA THR A 24 13.92 19.55 12.99
C THR A 24 15.40 19.80 13.23
N VAL A 25 16.27 19.07 12.50
CA VAL A 25 17.73 19.20 12.63
C VAL A 25 18.23 20.50 12.00
N ALA A 26 17.67 20.91 10.86
CA ALA A 26 18.05 22.14 10.16
C ALA A 26 17.67 23.40 10.95
N GLU A 27 16.48 23.43 11.53
CA GLU A 27 15.97 24.59 12.28
C GLU A 27 16.38 24.56 13.76
N GLY A 28 16.86 23.42 14.27
CA GLY A 28 17.17 23.23 15.69
C GLY A 28 15.94 23.38 16.61
N SER A 29 14.73 23.24 16.06
CA SER A 29 13.48 23.53 16.74
C SER A 29 12.75 22.26 17.16
N ALA A 30 12.21 22.24 18.38
CA ALA A 30 11.35 21.15 18.85
C ALA A 30 9.93 21.21 18.28
N HIS A 31 9.64 22.15 17.37
CA HIS A 31 8.30 22.40 16.83
C HIS A 31 7.65 21.15 16.22
N TYR A 32 8.43 20.33 15.52
CA TYR A 32 7.97 19.11 14.86
C TYR A 32 7.92 17.88 15.77
N SER A 33 8.25 18.01 17.07
CA SER A 33 8.40 16.85 17.95
C SER A 33 7.10 16.04 18.09
N ILE A 34 5.95 16.71 18.10
CA ILE A 34 4.64 16.05 18.19
C ILE A 34 4.35 15.30 16.88
N LEU A 35 4.57 15.94 15.73
CA LEU A 35 4.37 15.31 14.41
C LEU A 35 5.29 14.11 14.20
N ILE A 36 6.55 14.20 14.64
CA ILE A 36 7.48 13.06 14.61
C ILE A 36 6.95 11.90 15.45
N GLU A 37 6.41 12.18 16.64
CA GLU A 37 5.83 11.15 17.51
C GLU A 37 4.60 10.48 16.87
N GLU A 38 3.71 11.28 16.28
CA GLU A 38 2.50 10.79 15.59
C GLU A 38 2.84 9.92 14.38
N VAL A 39 3.69 10.40 13.48
CA VAL A 39 4.10 9.67 12.28
C VAL A 39 4.90 8.42 12.65
N TYR A 40 5.76 8.48 13.67
CA TYR A 40 6.46 7.29 14.16
C TYR A 40 5.48 6.25 14.74
N ALA A 41 4.49 6.67 15.51
CA ALA A 41 3.47 5.76 16.05
C ALA A 41 2.60 5.14 14.96
N GLU A 42 2.26 5.89 13.91
CA GLU A 42 1.56 5.37 12.74
C GLU A 42 2.43 4.37 11.97
N PHE A 43 3.70 4.68 11.73
CA PHE A 43 4.61 3.78 11.03
C PHE A 43 4.86 2.48 11.82
N MET A 44 4.98 2.57 13.14
CA MET A 44 5.04 1.37 13.98
C MET A 44 3.78 0.51 13.87
N ARG A 45 2.58 1.11 13.83
CA ARG A 45 1.33 0.37 13.65
C ARG A 45 1.28 -0.35 12.31
N GLU A 46 1.64 0.33 11.22
CA GLU A 46 1.70 -0.25 9.89
C GLU A 46 2.62 -1.48 9.85
N LEU A 47 3.85 -1.35 10.37
CA LEU A 47 4.80 -2.47 10.41
C LEU A 47 4.36 -3.61 11.34
N MET A 48 3.67 -3.31 12.44
CA MET A 48 3.09 -4.35 13.30
C MET A 48 2.04 -5.17 12.55
N ILE A 49 1.18 -4.52 11.76
CA ILE A 49 0.16 -5.18 10.93
C ILE A 49 0.83 -6.05 9.87
N GLN A 50 1.78 -5.50 9.11
CA GLN A 50 2.50 -6.25 8.08
C GLN A 50 3.27 -7.45 8.65
N THR A 51 3.91 -7.28 9.81
CA THR A 51 4.62 -8.37 10.49
C THR A 51 3.66 -9.45 10.98
N ALA A 52 2.48 -9.06 11.48
CA ALA A 52 1.44 -10.01 11.84
C ALA A 52 0.90 -10.76 10.61
N ASP A 53 0.77 -10.09 9.47
CA ASP A 53 0.22 -10.69 8.26
C ASP A 53 1.17 -11.65 7.55
N ALA A 54 2.49 -11.40 7.63
CA ALA A 54 3.55 -12.27 7.09
C ALA A 54 3.53 -13.73 7.65
N GLY A 55 2.71 -14.01 8.67
CA GLY A 55 2.36 -15.37 9.08
C GLY A 55 3.39 -16.07 9.97
N ASP A 56 4.52 -15.41 10.23
CA ASP A 56 5.47 -15.80 11.25
C ASP A 56 4.81 -15.67 12.62
N ILE A 57 4.67 -16.79 13.34
CA ILE A 57 4.17 -16.75 14.71
C ILE A 57 5.27 -16.12 15.54
N LEU A 58 5.09 -14.84 15.84
CA LEU A 58 5.88 -14.22 16.88
C LEU A 58 5.49 -14.84 18.22
N ALA A 59 6.51 -15.22 18.98
CA ALA A 59 6.33 -15.93 20.23
C ALA A 59 5.55 -15.12 21.27
N LYS A 60 5.57 -13.77 21.17
CA LYS A 60 4.97 -12.85 22.13
C LYS A 60 4.57 -11.50 21.48
N PRO A 61 3.53 -10.81 21.98
CA PRO A 61 3.14 -9.46 21.55
C PRO A 61 4.26 -8.42 21.58
N GLU A 62 5.14 -8.48 22.57
CA GLU A 62 6.27 -7.55 22.71
C GLU A 62 7.28 -7.68 21.56
N SER A 63 7.28 -8.82 20.87
CA SER A 63 8.12 -9.05 19.69
C SER A 63 7.65 -8.20 18.51
N LEU A 64 6.33 -8.00 18.35
CA LEU A 64 5.77 -7.13 17.29
C LEU A 64 6.27 -5.69 17.46
N LEU A 65 6.15 -5.15 18.68
CA LEU A 65 6.60 -3.78 18.97
C LEU A 65 8.11 -3.60 18.80
N SER A 66 8.87 -4.57 19.31
CA SER A 66 10.34 -4.52 19.24
C SER A 66 10.82 -4.58 17.79
N GLN A 67 10.23 -5.47 16.99
CA GLN A 67 10.54 -5.63 15.58
C GLN A 67 10.10 -4.42 14.77
N ALA A 68 8.87 -3.92 14.96
CA ALA A 68 8.39 -2.72 14.28
C ALA A 68 9.27 -1.50 14.59
N SER A 69 9.57 -1.24 15.86
CA SER A 69 10.45 -0.14 16.26
C SER A 69 11.86 -0.28 15.67
N TYR A 70 12.44 -1.48 15.73
CA TYR A 70 13.77 -1.73 15.13
C TYR A 70 13.76 -1.48 13.61
N THR A 71 12.72 -1.92 12.92
CA THR A 71 12.58 -1.73 11.47
C THR A 71 12.41 -0.26 11.10
N VAL A 72 11.56 0.51 11.80
CA VAL A 72 11.45 1.96 11.56
C VAL A 72 12.79 2.64 11.79
N GLU A 73 13.44 2.40 12.94
CA GLU A 73 14.72 3.02 13.27
C GLU A 73 15.78 2.73 12.20
N ARG A 74 15.84 1.48 11.71
CA ARG A 74 16.74 1.08 10.63
C ARG A 74 16.43 1.81 9.32
N LEU A 75 15.17 1.80 8.86
CA LEU A 75 14.76 2.42 7.60
C LEU A 75 14.99 3.94 7.60
N VAL A 76 14.65 4.59 8.72
CA VAL A 76 14.88 6.02 8.91
C VAL A 76 16.37 6.33 8.89
N GLN A 77 17.20 5.55 9.59
CA GLN A 77 18.65 5.77 9.60
C GLN A 77 19.27 5.55 8.20
N GLU A 78 18.82 4.54 7.47
CA GLU A 78 19.26 4.27 6.10
C GLU A 78 18.93 5.44 5.15
N ARG A 79 17.72 6.04 5.28
CA ARG A 79 17.31 7.18 4.47
C ARG A 79 18.01 8.49 4.85
N LEU A 80 18.23 8.71 6.15
CA LEU A 80 18.85 9.92 6.68
C LEU A 80 20.37 9.97 6.51
N GLY A 81 21.03 8.82 6.30
CA GLY A 81 22.47 8.74 6.11
C GLY A 81 23.24 9.26 7.33
N GLU A 82 23.96 10.37 7.17
CA GLU A 82 24.83 10.95 8.20
C GLU A 82 24.11 11.88 9.21
N VAL A 83 22.83 12.19 8.98
CA VAL A 83 22.06 13.06 9.88
C VAL A 83 21.94 12.40 11.26
N LYS A 84 22.46 13.09 12.29
CA LYS A 84 22.45 12.60 13.68
C LYS A 84 21.12 12.94 14.35
N PHE A 85 20.18 12.00 14.30
CA PHE A 85 18.92 12.08 15.02
C PHE A 85 18.60 10.76 15.72
N SER A 86 17.96 10.81 16.89
CA SER A 86 17.62 9.62 17.67
C SER A 86 16.12 9.57 17.98
N LEU A 87 15.46 8.54 17.46
CA LEU A 87 14.06 8.25 17.76
C LEU A 87 13.85 7.65 19.17
N ARG A 88 14.93 7.34 19.91
CA ARG A 88 14.84 6.70 21.23
C ARG A 88 13.97 7.48 22.22
N ARG A 89 13.94 8.81 22.12
CA ARG A 89 13.15 9.67 23.00
C ARG A 89 11.63 9.46 22.87
N TYR A 90 11.17 8.98 21.72
CA TYR A 90 9.75 8.71 21.43
C TYR A 90 9.38 7.26 21.68
N LYS A 91 10.36 6.37 21.54
CA LYS A 91 10.16 4.92 21.55
C LYS A 91 9.42 4.43 22.78
N GLU A 92 9.81 4.85 23.98
CA GLU A 92 9.22 4.34 25.22
C GLU A 92 7.73 4.69 25.32
N THR A 93 7.40 5.97 25.11
CA THR A 93 6.02 6.47 25.08
C THR A 93 5.17 5.75 24.04
N ILE A 94 5.68 5.61 22.81
CA ILE A 94 4.95 4.96 21.72
C ILE A 94 4.78 3.45 21.99
N CYS A 95 5.82 2.77 22.46
CA CYS A 95 5.73 1.35 22.81
C CYS A 95 4.71 1.10 23.94
N ASP A 96 4.64 1.99 24.93
CA ASP A 96 3.63 1.92 25.98
C ASP A 96 2.22 2.14 25.41
N ALA A 97 2.04 3.15 24.56
CA ALA A 97 0.75 3.46 23.94
C ALA A 97 0.25 2.32 23.02
N LEU A 98 1.15 1.66 22.29
CA LEU A 98 0.81 0.58 21.35
C LEU A 98 0.79 -0.81 21.99
N ARG A 99 1.07 -0.93 23.30
CA ARG A 99 1.11 -2.23 24.01
C ARG A 99 -0.19 -3.01 23.90
N THR A 100 -1.33 -2.35 24.05
CA THR A 100 -2.63 -3.01 23.96
C THR A 100 -2.92 -3.46 22.53
N SER A 101 -2.70 -2.59 21.54
CA SER A 101 -2.88 -2.93 20.13
C SER A 101 -2.00 -4.10 19.69
N ALA A 102 -0.76 -4.18 20.18
CA ALA A 102 0.13 -5.31 19.91
C ALA A 102 -0.45 -6.65 20.42
N LYS A 103 -1.07 -6.63 21.61
CA LYS A 103 -1.72 -7.83 22.18
C LYS A 103 -2.94 -8.23 21.36
N GLU A 104 -3.77 -7.28 20.99
CA GLU A 104 -4.97 -7.52 20.18
C GLU A 104 -4.59 -8.07 18.79
N LEU A 105 -3.65 -7.44 18.09
CA LEU A 105 -3.15 -7.92 16.80
C LEU A 105 -2.57 -9.33 16.90
N TRP A 106 -1.83 -9.64 17.96
CA TRP A 106 -1.30 -10.98 18.18
C TRP A 106 -2.40 -12.03 18.43
N ILE A 107 -3.45 -11.68 19.17
CA ILE A 107 -4.63 -12.55 19.37
C ILE A 107 -5.34 -12.78 18.03
N LEU A 108 -5.62 -11.72 17.29
CA LEU A 108 -6.28 -11.76 15.99
C LEU A 108 -5.47 -12.59 14.99
N GLN A 109 -4.15 -12.46 14.96
CA GLN A 109 -3.28 -13.27 14.11
C GLN A 109 -3.40 -14.77 14.44
N ARG A 110 -3.48 -15.13 15.73
CA ARG A 110 -3.71 -16.51 16.15
C ARG A 110 -5.06 -17.03 15.71
N GLU A 111 -6.12 -16.25 15.93
CA GLU A 111 -7.49 -16.61 15.55
C GLU A 111 -7.61 -16.77 14.03
N LEU A 112 -7.02 -15.85 13.26
CA LEU A 112 -6.96 -15.90 11.80
C LEU A 112 -6.21 -17.15 11.32
N LYS A 113 -5.08 -17.48 11.94
CA LYS A 113 -4.31 -18.68 11.61
C LYS A 113 -5.08 -19.96 11.90
N ASP A 114 -5.76 -20.02 13.04
CA ASP A 114 -6.57 -21.18 13.40
C ASP A 114 -7.80 -21.29 12.48
N ALA A 115 -8.43 -20.18 12.09
CA ALA A 115 -9.51 -20.15 11.10
C ALA A 115 -9.03 -20.59 9.70
N ARG A 116 -7.86 -20.12 9.25
CA ARG A 116 -7.21 -20.60 8.00
C ARG A 116 -6.93 -22.10 8.06
N ARG A 117 -6.45 -22.64 9.20
CA ARG A 117 -6.25 -24.08 9.40
C ARG A 117 -7.54 -24.90 9.37
N ARG A 118 -8.64 -24.33 9.88
CA ARG A 118 -9.98 -24.93 9.82
C ARG A 118 -10.62 -24.82 8.43
N GLY A 119 -10.02 -24.08 7.50
CA GLY A 119 -10.60 -23.82 6.19
C GLY A 119 -11.84 -22.91 6.26
N GLU A 120 -11.89 -21.99 7.23
CA GLU A 120 -12.96 -20.99 7.33
C GLU A 120 -12.64 -19.72 6.53
N ILE A 121 -11.35 -19.48 6.29
CA ILE A 121 -10.84 -18.27 5.61
C ILE A 121 -9.96 -18.70 4.45
N SER A 122 -10.15 -18.03 3.31
CA SER A 122 -9.42 -18.32 2.09
C SER A 122 -7.93 -18.06 2.29
N SER A 123 -7.08 -18.96 1.81
CA SER A 123 -5.66 -18.65 1.71
C SER A 123 -5.50 -17.60 0.61
N GLU A 124 -5.01 -16.42 0.96
CA GLU A 124 -4.60 -15.34 0.03
C GLU A 124 -3.69 -15.93 -1.04
N ARG A 125 -4.28 -16.32 -2.16
CA ARG A 125 -3.52 -16.73 -3.34
C ARG A 125 -3.53 -15.53 -4.26
N PRO A 126 -2.39 -14.85 -4.46
CA PRO A 126 -2.33 -13.79 -5.45
C PRO A 126 -2.71 -14.39 -6.80
N ILE A 127 -3.82 -13.90 -7.37
CA ILE A 127 -4.46 -14.55 -8.53
C ILE A 127 -3.63 -14.32 -9.81
N ASN A 128 -2.81 -13.28 -9.86
CA ASN A 128 -1.95 -12.97 -11.00
C ASN A 128 -0.76 -12.10 -10.57
N ARG A 129 0.37 -12.20 -11.29
CA ARG A 129 1.48 -11.23 -11.28
C ARG A 129 1.52 -10.56 -12.65
N GLY A 130 1.29 -9.25 -12.74
CA GLY A 130 1.44 -8.49 -13.98
C GLY A 130 2.86 -8.53 -14.54
N GLU A 131 2.99 -8.55 -15.87
CA GLU A 131 4.29 -8.69 -16.56
C GLU A 131 5.14 -7.40 -16.54
N GLN A 132 4.52 -6.22 -16.49
CA GLN A 132 5.22 -4.92 -16.55
C GLN A 132 5.44 -4.28 -15.17
N ILE A 133 4.38 -4.03 -14.39
CA ILE A 133 4.47 -3.76 -12.95
C ILE A 133 3.87 -4.98 -12.25
N PRO A 134 4.61 -5.65 -11.35
CA PRO A 134 4.00 -6.70 -10.54
C PRO A 134 2.95 -6.05 -9.64
N PHE A 135 1.73 -6.56 -9.71
CA PHE A 135 0.62 -6.27 -8.80
C PHE A 135 0.02 -7.61 -8.34
N GLN A 136 -0.74 -7.58 -7.26
CA GLN A 136 -1.49 -8.72 -6.75
C GLN A 136 -2.98 -8.40 -6.76
N ILE A 137 -3.80 -9.39 -7.10
CA ILE A 137 -5.25 -9.31 -6.93
C ILE A 137 -5.63 -10.22 -5.76
N LEU A 138 -6.37 -9.65 -4.81
CA LEU A 138 -6.90 -10.33 -3.63
C LEU A 138 -8.43 -10.36 -3.70
N GLU A 139 -8.99 -11.46 -3.21
CA GLU A 139 -10.42 -11.63 -2.99
C GLU A 139 -10.75 -11.33 -1.54
N ILE A 140 -11.78 -10.53 -1.33
CA ILE A 140 -12.29 -10.18 -0.01
C ILE A 140 -13.52 -11.05 0.24
N GLY A 141 -13.49 -11.87 1.29
CA GLY A 141 -14.60 -12.74 1.68
C GLY A 141 -14.17 -13.95 2.52
N LEU A 142 -15.15 -14.66 3.08
CA LEU A 142 -14.93 -15.91 3.82
C LEU A 142 -14.74 -17.10 2.86
N LEU A 143 -14.02 -18.15 3.29
CA LEU A 143 -13.86 -19.36 2.45
C LEU A 143 -15.23 -20.04 2.30
N ASN A 144 -15.60 -20.38 1.06
CA ASN A 144 -16.90 -20.96 0.71
C ASN A 144 -18.12 -20.03 0.93
N SER A 145 -17.89 -18.72 1.10
CA SER A 145 -18.93 -17.69 1.02
C SER A 145 -18.83 -16.94 -0.32
N GLU A 146 -19.80 -16.09 -0.61
CA GLU A 146 -19.73 -15.17 -1.74
C GLU A 146 -18.55 -14.21 -1.58
N VAL A 147 -17.83 -13.96 -2.67
CA VAL A 147 -16.74 -12.97 -2.71
C VAL A 147 -17.38 -11.58 -2.65
N GLN A 148 -17.05 -10.84 -1.59
CA GLN A 148 -17.62 -9.53 -1.26
C GLN A 148 -16.92 -8.39 -1.99
N GLY A 149 -15.68 -8.60 -2.41
CA GLY A 149 -14.94 -7.63 -3.20
C GLY A 149 -13.67 -8.18 -3.81
N LEU A 150 -13.13 -7.42 -4.76
CA LEU A 150 -11.84 -7.65 -5.38
C LEU A 150 -10.99 -6.41 -5.19
N ILE A 151 -9.71 -6.60 -4.86
CA ILE A 151 -8.74 -5.51 -4.73
C ILE A 151 -7.46 -5.86 -5.49
N ALA A 152 -6.99 -4.94 -6.33
CA ALA A 152 -5.66 -4.98 -6.90
C ALA A 152 -4.74 -4.04 -6.12
N LEU A 153 -3.54 -4.51 -5.79
CA LEU A 153 -2.53 -3.77 -5.07
C LEU A 153 -1.22 -3.79 -5.86
N PRO A 154 -0.53 -2.63 -6.03
CA PRO A 154 0.80 -2.62 -6.63
C PRO A 154 1.76 -3.39 -5.72
N ALA A 155 2.58 -4.27 -6.28
CA ALA A 155 3.54 -5.07 -5.49
C ALA A 155 4.87 -4.33 -5.24
N ARG A 156 4.96 -3.05 -5.59
CA ARG A 156 6.12 -2.19 -5.39
C ARG A 156 5.75 -1.04 -4.46
N HIS A 157 6.71 -0.61 -3.64
CA HIS A 157 6.56 0.55 -2.74
C HIS A 157 6.35 1.87 -3.48
N ARG A 158 6.72 1.94 -4.76
CA ARG A 158 6.59 3.11 -5.62
C ARG A 158 6.12 2.70 -7.02
N CYS A 159 5.06 3.34 -7.50
CA CYS A 159 4.58 3.21 -8.86
C CYS A 159 3.90 4.49 -9.33
N TYR A 160 3.57 4.57 -10.61
CA TYR A 160 2.79 5.67 -11.17
C TYR A 160 1.45 5.16 -11.68
N LEU A 161 0.41 5.95 -11.48
CA LEU A 161 -0.89 5.74 -12.12
C LEU A 161 -0.95 6.57 -13.41
N ASP A 162 -1.16 5.90 -14.54
CA ASP A 162 -1.34 6.52 -15.84
C ASP A 162 -2.75 6.30 -16.38
N PHE A 163 -3.65 7.23 -16.05
CA PHE A 163 -5.03 7.20 -16.53
C PHE A 163 -5.15 7.40 -18.05
N SER A 164 -4.11 7.91 -18.73
CA SER A 164 -4.19 8.14 -20.17
C SER A 164 -4.33 6.83 -20.97
N GLN A 165 -3.82 5.72 -20.44
CA GLN A 165 -3.88 4.41 -21.09
C GLN A 165 -5.27 3.75 -21.04
N ILE A 166 -6.14 4.26 -20.15
CA ILE A 166 -7.50 3.73 -19.94
C ILE A 166 -8.60 4.74 -20.26
N ALA A 167 -8.26 6.04 -20.39
CA ALA A 167 -9.23 7.13 -20.56
C ALA A 167 -10.15 6.96 -21.79
N GLU A 168 -9.69 6.33 -22.86
CA GLU A 168 -10.51 6.06 -24.05
C GLU A 168 -11.52 4.93 -23.84
N SER A 169 -11.19 3.97 -22.98
CA SER A 169 -12.01 2.78 -22.70
C SER A 169 -12.85 2.89 -21.44
N CYS A 170 -12.52 3.82 -20.55
CA CYS A 170 -13.10 3.90 -19.21
C CYS A 170 -13.16 5.37 -18.78
N PRO A 171 -14.37 5.94 -18.62
CA PRO A 171 -14.54 7.23 -17.97
C PRO A 171 -13.96 7.24 -16.56
N VAL A 172 -13.13 8.24 -16.29
CA VAL A 172 -12.56 8.52 -14.97
C VAL A 172 -13.33 9.68 -14.35
N GLN A 173 -13.90 9.47 -13.16
CA GLN A 173 -14.53 10.52 -12.36
C GLN A 173 -13.69 10.85 -11.12
N GLY A 174 -13.81 12.10 -10.66
CA GLY A 174 -13.04 12.64 -9.55
C GLY A 174 -11.93 13.60 -10.00
N ASN A 175 -11.71 14.65 -9.22
CA ASN A 175 -10.62 15.62 -9.43
C ASN A 175 -9.40 15.30 -8.55
N TRP A 176 -9.60 14.45 -7.55
CA TRP A 176 -8.60 13.95 -6.62
C TRP A 176 -9.05 12.58 -6.10
N PHE A 177 -8.16 11.85 -5.43
CA PHE A 177 -8.51 10.58 -4.80
C PHE A 177 -9.69 10.70 -3.82
N PRO A 178 -10.57 9.69 -3.75
CA PRO A 178 -10.59 8.49 -4.60
C PRO A 178 -11.07 8.81 -6.03
N PHE A 179 -10.49 8.13 -7.04
CA PHE A 179 -11.01 8.20 -8.41
C PHE A 179 -11.97 7.05 -8.68
N GLU A 180 -12.98 7.28 -9.50
CA GLU A 180 -13.91 6.24 -9.94
C GLU A 180 -13.69 5.92 -11.43
N LEU A 181 -13.49 4.64 -11.73
CA LEU A 181 -13.33 4.11 -13.06
C LEU A 181 -14.60 3.34 -13.43
N ILE A 182 -15.35 3.87 -14.39
CA ILE A 182 -16.62 3.27 -14.81
C ILE A 182 -16.40 2.41 -16.05
N VAL A 183 -16.58 1.10 -15.93
CA VAL A 183 -16.50 0.16 -17.05
C VAL A 183 -17.90 -0.27 -17.44
N LYS A 184 -18.33 0.09 -18.65
CA LYS A 184 -19.63 -0.31 -19.18
C LYS A 184 -19.56 -1.72 -19.75
N GLU A 185 -20.16 -2.69 -19.08
CA GLU A 185 -20.24 -4.06 -19.60
C GLU A 185 -21.67 -4.38 -20.09
N PRO A 186 -21.83 -4.79 -21.35
CA PRO A 186 -23.16 -5.01 -21.95
C PRO A 186 -24.03 -6.05 -21.23
N THR A 187 -23.41 -7.01 -20.54
CA THR A 187 -24.09 -8.16 -19.93
C THR A 187 -24.41 -7.98 -18.45
N ILE A 188 -23.69 -7.09 -17.76
CA ILE A 188 -23.74 -6.98 -16.28
C ILE A 188 -23.97 -5.55 -15.79
N GLY A 189 -24.00 -4.57 -16.70
CA GLY A 189 -24.19 -3.16 -16.37
C GLY A 189 -22.88 -2.44 -16.12
N ASP A 190 -22.98 -1.25 -15.54
CA ASP A 190 -21.84 -0.40 -15.25
C ASP A 190 -21.13 -0.92 -13.98
N LEU A 191 -19.86 -1.31 -14.13
CA LEU A 191 -18.98 -1.65 -13.03
C LEU A 191 -18.20 -0.43 -12.60
N VAL A 192 -18.17 -0.15 -11.29
CA VAL A 192 -17.44 0.98 -10.73
C VAL A 192 -16.25 0.46 -9.94
N PHE A 193 -15.05 0.77 -10.41
CA PHE A 193 -13.81 0.49 -9.69
C PHE A 193 -13.32 1.76 -9.02
N VAL A 194 -12.93 1.67 -7.75
CA VAL A 194 -12.45 2.80 -6.96
C VAL A 194 -10.93 2.72 -6.85
N VAL A 195 -10.25 3.80 -7.18
CA VAL A 195 -8.79 3.93 -7.04
C VAL A 195 -8.47 4.71 -5.77
N GLY A 196 -7.80 4.06 -4.83
CA GLY A 196 -7.33 4.64 -3.56
C GLY A 196 -6.05 5.46 -3.71
N GLN A 197 -5.74 6.25 -2.68
CA GLN A 197 -4.52 7.08 -2.63
C GLN A 197 -3.23 6.24 -2.60
N ASP A 198 -3.31 5.02 -2.06
CA ASP A 198 -2.26 4.01 -2.06
C ASP A 198 -2.13 3.27 -3.41
N GLY A 199 -2.92 3.70 -4.42
CA GLY A 199 -2.97 3.09 -5.75
C GLY A 199 -3.72 1.77 -5.80
N SER A 200 -4.37 1.36 -4.71
CA SER A 200 -5.26 0.21 -4.75
C SER A 200 -6.40 0.45 -5.73
N VAL A 201 -6.80 -0.59 -6.48
CA VAL A 201 -8.00 -0.55 -7.31
C VAL A 201 -8.97 -1.59 -6.77
N ASN A 202 -10.12 -1.17 -6.26
CA ASN A 202 -11.07 -2.07 -5.61
C ASN A 202 -12.47 -1.98 -6.22
N ILE A 203 -13.22 -3.07 -6.11
CA ILE A 203 -14.63 -3.15 -6.48
C ILE A 203 -15.37 -4.04 -5.48
N HIS A 204 -16.54 -3.59 -5.05
CA HIS A 204 -17.46 -4.41 -4.26
C HIS A 204 -18.23 -5.35 -5.20
N THR A 205 -18.22 -6.64 -4.89
CA THR A 205 -18.81 -7.71 -5.72
C THR A 205 -19.90 -8.47 -4.99
N GLU A 206 -20.48 -7.89 -3.94
CA GLU A 206 -21.57 -8.51 -3.19
C GLU A 206 -22.72 -8.89 -4.14
N ASN A 207 -23.18 -10.14 -4.03
CA ASN A 207 -24.24 -10.73 -4.85
C ASN A 207 -23.90 -10.86 -6.35
N PHE A 208 -22.63 -10.76 -6.76
CA PHE A 208 -22.25 -11.02 -8.15
C PHE A 208 -22.36 -12.52 -8.47
N PRO A 209 -23.04 -12.90 -9.56
CA PRO A 209 -22.96 -14.26 -10.09
C PRO A 209 -21.50 -14.65 -10.38
N VAL A 210 -21.16 -15.94 -10.25
CA VAL A 210 -19.79 -16.45 -10.47
C VAL A 210 -19.23 -16.01 -11.83
N GLU A 211 -20.06 -16.07 -12.88
CA GLU A 211 -19.68 -15.65 -14.24
C GLU A 211 -19.34 -14.16 -14.32
N THR A 212 -20.13 -13.31 -13.65
CA THR A 212 -19.86 -11.88 -13.49
C THR A 212 -18.56 -11.66 -12.73
N LEU A 213 -18.30 -12.48 -11.71
CA LEU A 213 -17.13 -12.32 -10.88
C LEU A 213 -15.83 -12.66 -11.61
N ASP A 214 -15.81 -13.74 -12.40
CA ASP A 214 -14.69 -14.06 -13.29
C ASP A 214 -14.46 -12.95 -14.32
N ARG A 215 -15.53 -12.38 -14.86
CA ARG A 215 -15.45 -11.22 -15.75
C ARG A 215 -14.82 -10.02 -15.06
N THR A 216 -15.26 -9.69 -13.86
CA THR A 216 -14.74 -8.58 -13.05
C THR A 216 -13.28 -8.79 -12.68
N ARG A 217 -12.84 -10.01 -12.34
CA ARG A 217 -11.41 -10.33 -12.12
C ARG A 217 -10.55 -9.98 -13.33
N ASN A 218 -11.02 -10.33 -14.54
CA ASN A 218 -10.30 -10.03 -15.78
C ASN A 218 -10.26 -8.53 -16.09
N ILE A 219 -11.35 -7.81 -15.83
CA ILE A 219 -11.41 -6.35 -16.00
C ILE A 219 -10.45 -5.67 -15.02
N LEU A 220 -10.48 -6.07 -13.74
CA LEU A 220 -9.57 -5.54 -12.72
C LEU A 220 -8.11 -5.75 -13.11
N LYS A 221 -7.78 -6.94 -13.64
CA LYS A 221 -6.46 -7.26 -14.17
C LYS A 221 -6.08 -6.32 -15.32
N TYR A 222 -6.95 -6.18 -16.32
CA TYR A 222 -6.74 -5.30 -17.47
C TYR A 222 -6.53 -3.84 -17.06
N LEU A 223 -7.36 -3.34 -16.14
CA LEU A 223 -7.22 -1.98 -15.61
C LEU A 223 -5.87 -1.82 -14.90
N SER A 224 -5.50 -2.77 -14.04
CA SER A 224 -4.24 -2.74 -13.28
C SER A 224 -3.01 -2.77 -14.20
N GLU A 225 -3.03 -3.58 -15.26
CA GLU A 225 -1.93 -3.69 -16.23
C GLU A 225 -1.66 -2.39 -16.99
N ARG A 226 -2.70 -1.58 -17.23
CA ARG A 226 -2.59 -0.30 -17.95
C ARG A 226 -2.42 0.89 -17.03
N LEU A 227 -2.97 0.81 -15.83
CA LEU A 227 -2.92 1.91 -14.88
C LEU A 227 -1.54 1.98 -14.21
N TYR A 228 -0.97 0.84 -13.81
CA TYR A 228 0.32 0.82 -13.14
C TYR A 228 1.49 0.94 -14.12
N THR A 229 2.31 1.99 -13.95
CA THR A 229 3.48 2.28 -14.79
C THR A 229 4.75 2.43 -13.95
N ARG A 230 5.92 2.26 -14.59
CA ARG A 230 7.25 2.35 -13.94
C ARG A 230 7.74 3.80 -13.90
N ASP A 231 8.66 4.05 -12.98
CA ASP A 231 9.40 5.33 -12.84
C ASP A 231 10.26 5.69 -14.07
N THR A 232 10.40 4.78 -15.06
CA THR A 232 11.34 4.89 -16.19
C THR A 232 10.71 5.24 -17.53
N ASP A 233 9.39 5.41 -17.61
CA ASP A 233 8.73 5.74 -18.88
C ASP A 233 8.80 7.24 -19.23
N ASP A 234 9.74 8.00 -18.65
CA ASP A 234 9.92 9.46 -18.86
C ASP A 234 11.24 9.84 -19.56
N ASP A 235 11.98 8.88 -20.13
CA ASP A 235 13.27 9.13 -20.82
C ASP A 235 13.19 9.18 -22.36
N SER A 236 12.01 9.39 -22.97
CA SER A 236 11.90 9.45 -24.45
C SER A 236 11.61 10.83 -25.05
N TYR A 237 11.56 11.89 -24.25
CA TYR A 237 11.50 13.26 -24.80
C TYR A 237 12.44 14.21 -24.07
N GLY A 238 13.64 14.36 -24.62
CA GLY A 238 14.34 15.64 -24.57
C GLY A 238 15.69 15.68 -23.89
N LEU A 239 16.68 14.93 -24.39
CA LEU A 239 18.02 15.48 -24.54
C LEU A 239 18.52 15.11 -25.93
N SER A 240 18.27 16.03 -26.86
CA SER A 240 19.01 16.15 -28.11
C SER A 240 20.51 16.08 -27.81
N SER A 241 21.15 15.08 -28.38
CA SER A 241 22.59 15.00 -28.52
C SER A 241 23.02 16.14 -29.44
N GLU A 242 23.44 17.27 -28.87
CA GLU A 242 24.32 18.18 -29.61
C GLU A 242 25.78 17.72 -29.42
N PRO A 243 26.56 17.67 -30.51
CA PRO A 243 27.86 17.04 -30.50
C PRO A 243 28.91 18.01 -29.96
N PHE A 244 29.90 17.42 -29.29
CA PHE A 244 31.18 18.04 -29.00
C PHE A 244 31.77 18.74 -30.24
N THR A 245 32.17 20.01 -30.09
CA THR A 245 33.27 20.60 -30.85
C THR A 245 34.09 21.55 -29.98
N HIS A 246 35.33 21.11 -29.74
CA HIS A 246 36.59 21.80 -29.40
C HIS A 246 36.64 22.89 -28.32
#